data_AF-A0A520HKE3-F1
#
_entry.id   AF-A0A520HKE3-F1
#
_cell.length_a   1.000
_cell.length_b   1.000
_cell.length_c   1.000
_cell.angle_alpha   90.00
_cell.angle_beta   90.00
_cell.angle_gamma   90.00
#
_symmetry.space_group_name_H-M   'P 1'
#
loop_
_entity.id
_entity.type
_entity.pdbx_description
1 polymer ?
#
loop_
_entity_poly.entity_id
_entity_poly.type
_entity_poly.pdbx_seq_one_letter_code
_entity_poly.pdbx_strand_id
1 'polypeptide(L)'
;MSGSTPPGGLRVALFSGNYNYVRDGANQALNLLVGHLLAQGVTPRIYSPTVARPAFAPTGDLVGVPAIPLPLGRSEYRMARGLPRATRADLEAFAPDIVHVAAPELLGHRALSWARAVA
;
A
#
# COMPACT_ATOMS: atom_id res chain seq x y z
N MET A 1 -9.87 -30.99 4.96
CA MET A 1 -8.42 -30.80 5.19
C MET A 1 -8.08 -29.40 4.72
N SER A 2 -7.84 -28.47 5.65
CA SER A 2 -7.53 -27.07 5.30
C SER A 2 -6.08 -27.02 4.82
N GLY A 3 -5.89 -26.95 3.49
CA GLY A 3 -4.57 -26.78 2.89
C GLY A 3 -4.12 -25.35 3.11
N SER A 4 -3.20 -25.12 4.03
CA SER A 4 -2.50 -23.84 4.15
C SER A 4 -1.78 -23.57 2.82
N THR A 5 -2.18 -22.51 2.11
CA THR A 5 -1.43 -22.03 0.95
C THR A 5 0.01 -21.76 1.40
N PRO A 6 1.03 -22.42 0.83
CA PRO A 6 2.42 -22.08 1.15
C PRO A 6 2.69 -20.61 0.80
N PRO A 7 3.57 -19.91 1.53
CA PRO A 7 3.76 -18.46 1.40
C PRO A 7 4.09 -18.01 -0.04
N GLY A 8 4.70 -18.89 -0.85
CA GLY A 8 5.10 -18.67 -2.24
C GLY A 8 3.99 -18.42 -3.28
N GLY A 9 2.76 -18.15 -2.85
CA GLY A 9 1.65 -17.80 -3.74
C GLY A 9 0.71 -16.73 -3.19
N LEU A 10 0.98 -16.19 -1.99
CA LEU A 10 0.12 -15.18 -1.38
C LEU A 10 0.28 -13.83 -2.07
N ARG A 11 -0.84 -13.16 -2.32
CA ARG A 11 -0.91 -11.79 -2.83
C ARG A 11 -1.30 -10.83 -1.72
N VAL A 12 -0.42 -9.89 -1.40
CA VAL A 12 -0.63 -8.94 -0.30
C VAL A 12 -0.82 -7.54 -0.89
N ALA A 13 -2.01 -6.97 -0.73
CA ALA A 13 -2.24 -5.56 -1.02
C ALA A 13 -1.87 -4.72 0.22
N LEU A 14 -0.81 -3.92 0.12
CA LEU A 14 -0.31 -3.07 1.20
C LEU A 14 -0.68 -1.61 0.94
N PHE A 15 -1.43 -0.99 1.84
CA PHE A 15 -1.81 0.42 1.77
C PHE A 15 -0.98 1.24 2.75
N SER A 16 -0.28 2.26 2.26
CA SER A 16 0.47 3.19 3.11
C SER A 16 0.17 4.63 2.73
N GLY A 17 -0.05 5.49 3.73
CA GLY A 17 -0.18 6.93 3.52
C GLY A 17 1.14 7.55 3.07
N ASN A 18 2.27 6.89 3.30
CA ASN A 18 3.61 7.31 2.89
C ASN A 18 4.52 6.09 2.77
N TYR A 19 4.86 5.70 1.55
CA TYR A 19 5.69 4.50 1.36
C TYR A 19 7.18 4.81 1.19
N ASN A 20 7.51 5.87 0.46
CA ASN A 20 8.92 6.17 0.12
C ASN A 20 9.27 7.65 0.00
N TYR A 21 8.31 8.56 0.21
CA TYR A 21 8.53 9.98 -0.07
C TYR A 21 8.98 10.80 1.14
N VAL A 22 8.73 10.36 2.38
CA VAL A 22 9.45 10.86 3.57
C VAL A 22 10.21 9.71 4.22
N ARG A 23 11.43 9.98 4.68
CA ARG A 23 12.26 9.03 5.42
C ARG A 23 11.95 9.11 6.91
N ASP A 24 11.17 8.14 7.40
CA ASP A 24 10.91 7.91 8.82
C ASP A 24 11.06 6.41 9.15
N GLY A 25 10.91 6.03 10.42
CA GLY A 25 11.07 4.64 10.85
C GLY A 25 9.97 3.70 10.33
N ALA A 26 8.74 4.21 10.17
CA ALA A 26 7.60 3.39 9.74
C ALA A 26 7.76 2.97 8.27
N ASN A 27 8.12 3.90 7.40
CA ASN A 27 8.22 3.61 5.97
C ASN A 27 9.43 2.72 5.67
N GLN A 28 10.50 2.86 6.44
CA GLN A 28 11.64 1.91 6.38
C GLN A 28 11.23 0.50 6.80
N ALA A 29 10.47 0.37 7.90
CA ALA A 29 9.95 -0.92 8.34
C ALA A 29 9.04 -1.56 7.28
N LEU A 30 8.17 -0.78 6.61
CA LEU A 30 7.34 -1.27 5.51
C LEU A 30 8.17 -1.75 4.30
N ASN A 31 9.27 -1.07 3.96
CA ASN A 31 10.13 -1.49 2.86
C ASN A 31 10.95 -2.74 3.21
N LEU A 32 11.40 -2.88 4.46
CA LEU A 32 12.03 -4.11 4.95
C LEU A 32 11.05 -5.29 4.97
N LEU A 33 9.82 -5.06 5.42
CA LEU A 33 8.75 -6.05 5.39
C LEU A 33 8.48 -6.52 3.96
N VAL A 34 8.31 -5.61 3.01
CA VAL A 34 8.09 -5.97 1.60
C VAL A 34 9.28 -6.74 1.02
N GLY A 35 10.51 -6.35 1.35
CA GLY A 35 11.70 -7.10 0.96
C GLY A 35 11.70 -8.54 1.50
N HIS A 36 11.30 -8.72 2.76
CA HIS A 36 11.15 -10.05 3.36
C HIS A 36 10.05 -10.87 2.67
N LEU A 37 8.87 -10.27 2.42
CA LEU A 37 7.75 -10.94 1.73
C LEU A 37 8.16 -11.45 0.34
N LEU A 38 8.83 -10.61 -0.45
CA LEU A 38 9.36 -11.00 -1.77
C LEU A 38 10.33 -12.18 -1.67
N ALA A 39 11.23 -12.16 -0.68
CA ALA A 39 12.18 -13.26 -0.45
C ALA A 39 11.51 -14.58 -0.04
N GLN A 40 10.26 -14.54 0.47
CA GLN A 40 9.45 -15.72 0.79
C GLN A 40 8.54 -16.16 -0.38
N GLY A 41 8.65 -15.53 -1.55
CA GLY A 41 7.81 -15.81 -2.72
C GLY A 41 6.40 -15.22 -2.65
N VAL A 42 6.13 -14.34 -1.69
CA VAL A 42 4.88 -13.58 -1.63
C VAL A 42 4.91 -12.53 -2.73
N THR A 43 3.75 -12.23 -3.30
CA THR A 43 3.57 -11.14 -4.27
C THR A 43 2.92 -9.93 -3.58
N PRO A 44 3.70 -8.95 -3.10
CA PRO A 44 3.15 -7.70 -2.57
C PRO A 44 2.81 -6.72 -3.70
N ARG A 45 1.70 -6.01 -3.57
CA ARG A 45 1.38 -4.80 -4.34
C ARG A 45 1.08 -3.65 -3.40
N ILE A 46 1.80 -2.55 -3.57
CA ILE A 46 1.80 -1.41 -2.67
C ILE A 46 0.96 -0.29 -3.28
N TYR A 47 0.07 0.30 -2.48
CA TYR A 47 -0.72 1.46 -2.85
C TYR A 47 -0.38 2.62 -1.91
N SER A 48 0.20 3.68 -2.46
CA SER A 48 0.61 4.85 -1.67
C SER A 48 0.66 6.12 -2.50
N PRO A 49 0.49 7.31 -1.90
CA PRO A 49 0.82 8.55 -2.58
C PRO A 49 2.26 8.56 -3.11
N THR A 50 2.45 9.12 -4.30
CA THR A 50 3.76 9.30 -4.92
C THR A 50 4.06 10.78 -5.12
N VAL A 51 5.35 11.10 -5.15
CA VAL A 51 5.86 12.44 -5.46
C VAL A 51 6.97 12.34 -6.50
N ALA A 52 7.25 13.45 -7.19
CA ALA A 52 8.26 13.48 -8.26
C ALA A 52 9.70 13.15 -7.77
N ARG A 53 10.01 13.47 -6.51
CA ARG A 53 11.34 13.24 -5.91
C ARG A 53 11.16 12.55 -4.55
N PRO A 54 11.07 11.21 -4.52
CA PRO A 54 10.94 10.48 -3.26
C PRO A 54 12.26 10.49 -2.47
N ALA A 55 12.18 10.27 -1.15
CA ALA A 55 13.35 10.24 -0.28
C ALA A 55 14.22 8.98 -0.48
N PHE A 56 13.65 7.91 -1.04
CA PHE A 56 14.33 6.68 -1.40
C PHE A 56 13.53 5.88 -2.44
N ALA A 57 14.17 4.91 -3.08
CA ALA A 57 13.50 4.01 -4.02
C ALA A 57 12.55 3.06 -3.25
N PRO A 58 11.33 2.82 -3.76
CA PRO A 58 10.41 1.88 -3.13
C PRO A 58 10.89 0.44 -3.35
N THR A 59 10.75 -0.40 -2.33
CA THR A 59 10.86 -1.86 -2.49
C THR A 59 9.54 -2.42 -3.00
N GLY A 60 9.59 -3.34 -3.97
CA GLY A 60 8.39 -3.98 -4.52
C GLY A 60 7.61 -3.10 -5.51
N ASP A 61 6.41 -3.57 -5.87
CA ASP A 61 5.59 -2.96 -6.91
C ASP A 61 4.67 -1.87 -6.35
N LEU A 62 5.03 -0.61 -6.60
CA LEU A 62 4.32 0.58 -6.09
C LEU A 62 3.35 1.15 -7.12
N VAL A 63 2.07 1.07 -6.81
CA VAL A 63 0.97 1.76 -7.49
C VAL A 63 0.75 3.13 -6.84
N GLY A 64 0.96 4.17 -7.64
CA GLY A 64 0.76 5.55 -7.21
C GLY A 64 -0.71 5.89 -7.01
N VAL A 65 -1.06 6.37 -5.81
CA VAL A 65 -2.41 6.84 -5.48
C VAL A 65 -2.45 8.37 -5.54
N PRO A 66 -3.32 8.98 -6.36
CA PRO A 66 -3.50 10.42 -6.39
C PRO A 66 -3.79 11.01 -5.01
N ALA A 67 -3.00 12.01 -4.62
CA ALA A 67 -3.08 12.65 -3.32
C ALA A 67 -2.79 14.14 -3.40
N ILE A 68 -3.38 14.90 -2.48
CA ILE A 68 -3.16 16.34 -2.35
C ILE A 68 -2.19 16.63 -1.19
N PRO A 69 -1.37 17.70 -1.29
CA PRO A 69 -0.63 18.20 -0.14
C PRO A 69 -1.59 18.49 1.01
N LEU A 70 -1.21 18.11 2.22
CA LEU A 70 -1.96 18.51 3.41
C LEU A 70 -1.88 20.04 3.60
N PRO A 71 -3.02 20.71 3.85
CA PRO A 71 -3.03 22.14 4.19
C PRO A 71 -2.40 22.37 5.57
N LEU A 72 -2.16 23.64 5.92
CA LEU A 72 -1.64 24.06 7.25
C LEU A 72 -0.16 23.72 7.53
N GLY A 73 0.72 23.89 6.54
CA GLY A 73 2.17 23.84 6.76
C GLY A 73 2.77 22.43 6.81
N ARG A 74 2.00 21.39 6.46
CA ARG A 74 2.45 19.98 6.37
C ARG A 74 2.46 19.46 4.93
N SER A 75 2.91 20.30 4.00
CA SER A 75 2.88 20.03 2.55
C SER A 75 3.73 18.82 2.12
N GLU A 76 4.69 18.45 2.97
CA GLU A 76 5.50 17.23 2.86
C GLU A 76 4.66 15.96 3.00
N TYR A 77 3.51 16.03 3.68
CA TYR A 77 2.55 14.94 3.78
C TYR A 77 1.47 15.07 2.71
N ARG A 78 1.09 13.93 2.15
CA ARG A 78 0.07 13.81 1.12
C ARG A 78 -1.13 13.06 1.68
N MET A 79 -2.33 13.59 1.47
CA MET A 79 -3.57 12.90 1.81
C MET A 79 -4.19 12.35 0.52
N ALA A 80 -4.26 11.02 0.43
CA ALA A 80 -5.02 10.35 -0.61
C ALA A 80 -6.51 10.62 -0.40
N ARG A 81 -7.27 10.84 -1.47
CA ARG A 81 -8.72 11.18 -1.36
C ARG A 81 -9.63 9.95 -1.23
N GLY A 82 -9.10 8.81 -0.76
CA GLY A 82 -9.80 7.53 -0.70
C GLY A 82 -9.21 6.49 -1.64
N LEU A 83 -10.06 5.69 -2.29
CA LEU A 83 -9.67 4.65 -3.26
C LEU A 83 -10.20 5.02 -4.66
N PRO A 84 -9.42 5.74 -5.49
CA PRO A 84 -9.84 6.18 -6.82
C PRO A 84 -10.21 5.00 -7.73
N ARG A 85 -11.05 5.24 -8.74
CA ARG A 85 -11.55 4.19 -9.65
C ARG A 85 -10.43 3.38 -10.30
N ALA A 86 -9.35 4.03 -10.75
CA ALA A 86 -8.21 3.35 -11.34
C ALA A 86 -7.48 2.46 -10.32
N THR A 87 -7.20 2.99 -9.13
CA THR A 87 -6.58 2.23 -8.02
C THR A 87 -7.45 1.05 -7.60
N ARG A 88 -8.77 1.24 -7.55
CA ARG A 88 -9.72 0.17 -7.24
C ARG A 88 -9.73 -0.91 -8.31
N ALA A 89 -9.72 -0.55 -9.59
CA ALA A 89 -9.69 -1.51 -10.68
C ALA A 89 -8.38 -2.33 -10.68
N ASP A 90 -7.24 -1.68 -10.40
CA ASP A 90 -5.96 -2.37 -10.23
C ASP A 90 -5.99 -3.35 -9.05
N LEU A 91 -6.55 -2.92 -7.91
CA LEU A 91 -6.74 -3.76 -6.72
C LEU A 91 -7.64 -4.97 -6.99
N GLU A 92 -8.75 -4.77 -7.71
CA GLU A 92 -9.67 -5.83 -8.10
C GLU A 92 -9.01 -6.82 -9.07
N ALA A 93 -8.24 -6.32 -10.04
CA ALA A 93 -7.48 -7.16 -10.97
C ALA A 93 -6.34 -7.93 -10.28
N PHE A 94 -5.70 -7.31 -9.29
CA PHE A 94 -4.67 -7.95 -8.47
C PHE A 94 -5.25 -9.06 -7.60
N ALA A 95 -6.50 -8.91 -7.14
CA ALA A 95 -7.27 -9.86 -6.35
C ALA A 95 -6.52 -10.37 -5.10
N PRO A 96 -6.10 -9.50 -4.16
CA PRO A 96 -5.25 -9.89 -3.03
C PRO A 96 -5.89 -10.94 -2.11
N ASP A 97 -5.05 -11.81 -1.52
CA ASP A 97 -5.45 -12.75 -0.47
C ASP A 97 -5.42 -12.07 0.91
N ILE A 98 -4.55 -11.07 1.08
CA ILE A 98 -4.42 -10.29 2.32
C ILE A 98 -4.41 -8.80 1.99
N VAL A 99 -5.17 -8.02 2.77
CA VAL A 99 -5.14 -6.55 2.75
C VAL A 99 -4.46 -6.05 4.02
N HIS A 100 -3.27 -5.46 3.88
CA HIS A 100 -2.51 -4.84 4.96
C HIS A 100 -2.69 -3.32 4.93
N VAL A 101 -3.20 -2.73 6.01
CA VAL A 101 -3.47 -1.29 6.08
C VAL A 101 -2.51 -0.63 7.09
N ALA A 102 -1.58 0.17 6.56
CA ALA A 102 -0.63 1.01 7.29
C ALA A 102 -0.86 2.51 6.97
N ALA A 103 -2.12 2.89 6.81
CA ALA A 103 -2.53 4.25 6.49
C ALA A 103 -3.72 4.65 7.38
N PRO A 104 -3.58 5.62 8.30
CA PRO A 104 -4.68 6.04 9.17
C PRO A 104 -5.67 7.00 8.48
N GLU A 105 -5.42 7.38 7.22
CA GLU A 105 -6.24 8.33 6.47
C GLU A 105 -7.24 7.65 5.51
N LEU A 106 -7.90 8.44 4.67
CA LEU A 106 -8.98 8.01 3.78
C LEU A 106 -8.63 6.79 2.92
N LEU A 107 -7.42 6.69 2.35
CA LEU A 107 -7.02 5.51 1.57
C LEU A 107 -7.11 4.23 2.40
N GLY A 108 -6.56 4.24 3.63
CA GLY A 108 -6.62 3.09 4.52
C GLY A 108 -8.04 2.73 4.93
N HIS A 109 -8.86 3.73 5.27
CA HIS A 109 -10.28 3.49 5.57
C HIS A 109 -11.04 2.92 4.38
N ARG A 110 -10.78 3.40 3.15
CA ARG A 110 -11.44 2.89 1.95
C ARG A 110 -10.94 1.51 1.54
N ALA A 111 -9.66 1.21 1.75
CA ALA A 111 -9.12 -0.14 1.61
C ALA A 111 -9.82 -1.13 2.56
N LEU A 112 -10.01 -0.74 3.83
CA LEU A 112 -10.75 -1.55 4.80
C LEU A 112 -12.22 -1.74 4.41
N SER A 113 -12.92 -0.67 3.99
CA SER A 113 -14.31 -0.78 3.52
C SER A 113 -14.43 -1.68 2.29
N TRP A 114 -13.48 -1.57 1.35
CA TRP A 114 -13.43 -2.45 0.17
C TRP A 114 -13.23 -3.91 0.59
N ALA A 115 -12.23 -4.18 1.44
CA ALA A 115 -11.91 -5.53 1.90
C ALA A 115 -13.12 -6.19 2.58
N ARG A 116 -13.86 -5.46 3.41
CA ARG A 116 -15.09 -5.95 4.06
C ARG A 116 -16.25 -6.20 3.11
N ALA A 117 -16.26 -5.56 1.94
CA ALA A 117 -17.33 -5.72 0.96
C ALA A 117 -17.08 -6.88 -0.01
N VAL A 118 -15.83 -7.37 -0.10
CA VAL A 118 -15.43 -8.45 -1.01
C VAL A 118 -15.04 -9.75 -0.29
N ALA A 119 -14.90 -9.71 1.05
CA ALA A 119 -14.72 -10.87 1.90
C ALA A 119 -16.07 -11.55 2.19
#